data_AF-A0A2D4M238-F1
#
_entry.id   AF-A0A2D4M238-F1
#
_cell.length_a   1.000
_cell.length_b   1.000
_cell.length_c   1.000
_cell.angle_alpha   90.00
_cell.angle_beta   90.00
_cell.angle_gamma   90.00
#
_symmetry.space_group_name_H-M   'P 1'
#
loop_
_entity.id
_entity.type
_entity.pdbx_description
1 polymer ?
#
loop_
_entity_poly.entity_id
_entity_poly.type
_entity_poly.pdbx_seq_one_letter_code
_entity_poly.pdbx_strand_id
1 'polypeptide(L)'
;DFVSKESFINQKKWKETEDDASKSFMQKHEEKIRHFGMLSRWFDSQRFLSDHPYLVCEETAKYLLLWCFHLEAEQKGALMEQVAHQAVVMQFIIEMAKSCNVDPRGCFRLFFQRAKVRRGAFCS
;
A
#
# COMPACT_ATOMS: atom_id res chain seq x y z
N ASP A 1 -14.90 -31.64 -24.01
CA ASP A 1 -15.28 -30.35 -24.63
C ASP A 1 -16.32 -29.65 -23.77
N PHE A 2 -15.85 -28.73 -22.93
CA PHE A 2 -16.66 -28.05 -21.91
C PHE A 2 -16.65 -26.54 -22.17
N VAL A 3 -17.78 -26.09 -22.71
CA VAL A 3 -18.47 -24.80 -22.45
C VAL A 3 -17.59 -23.56 -22.26
N SER A 4 -17.57 -22.75 -23.32
CA SER A 4 -17.30 -21.31 -23.30
C SER A 4 -18.01 -20.65 -22.12
N LYS A 5 -17.24 -20.10 -21.17
CA LYS A 5 -17.71 -19.11 -20.21
C LYS A 5 -16.92 -17.84 -20.41
N GLU A 6 -17.57 -16.97 -21.18
CA GLU A 6 -17.67 -15.53 -20.98
C GLU A 6 -16.43 -14.79 -20.45
N SER A 7 -15.90 -14.00 -21.36
CA SER A 7 -15.15 -12.77 -21.16
C SER A 7 -15.71 -11.87 -20.04
N PHE A 8 -15.12 -11.98 -18.85
CA PHE A 8 -15.03 -10.93 -17.85
C PHE A 8 -13.54 -10.93 -17.45
N ILE A 9 -12.70 -9.97 -17.82
CA ILE A 9 -12.77 -8.55 -17.54
C ILE A 9 -12.00 -7.83 -18.66
N ASN A 10 -12.70 -7.18 -19.57
CA ASN A 10 -12.12 -6.04 -20.28
C ASN A 10 -12.30 -4.82 -19.36
N GLN A 11 -11.33 -3.89 -19.42
CA GLN A 11 -11.54 -2.46 -19.19
C GLN A 11 -11.37 -1.92 -17.75
N LYS A 12 -10.10 -1.78 -17.33
CA LYS A 12 -9.68 -0.51 -16.71
C LYS A 12 -8.41 0.00 -17.38
N LYS A 13 -8.67 0.56 -18.56
CA LYS A 13 -7.76 1.43 -19.30
C LYS A 13 -7.36 2.57 -18.36
N TRP A 14 -6.07 2.69 -18.06
CA TRP A 14 -5.46 3.85 -17.40
C TRP A 14 -5.48 5.07 -18.33
N LYS A 15 -6.67 5.44 -18.83
CA LYS A 15 -6.84 6.63 -19.66
C LYS A 15 -7.42 7.73 -18.80
N GLU A 16 -6.58 8.75 -18.62
CA GLU A 16 -6.97 10.12 -18.35
C GLU A 16 -8.12 10.51 -19.28
N THR A 17 -9.30 10.75 -18.73
CA THR A 17 -10.30 11.60 -19.37
C THR A 17 -11.15 12.24 -18.26
N GLU A 18 -11.31 13.54 -18.40
CA GLU A 18 -12.06 14.52 -17.62
C GLU A 18 -13.29 13.96 -16.86
N ASP A 19 -13.16 13.86 -15.53
CA ASP A 19 -14.23 14.21 -14.58
C ASP A 19 -13.61 14.45 -13.19
N ASP A 20 -13.39 15.70 -12.83
CA ASP A 20 -12.55 16.09 -11.67
C ASP A 20 -13.31 16.12 -10.33
N ALA A 21 -14.58 15.71 -10.31
CA ALA A 21 -15.44 15.82 -9.13
C ALA A 21 -15.59 14.54 -8.29
N SER A 22 -15.17 13.35 -8.75
CA SER A 22 -15.34 12.09 -7.99
C SER A 22 -14.23 11.05 -8.20
N LYS A 23 -12.99 11.49 -8.38
CA LYS A 23 -11.84 10.56 -8.34
C LYS A 23 -11.78 9.92 -6.94
N SER A 24 -11.85 8.59 -6.90
CA SER A 24 -11.67 7.82 -5.66
C SER A 24 -10.32 8.22 -5.03
N PHE A 25 -10.21 8.19 -3.69
CA PHE A 25 -8.97 8.45 -2.96
C PHE A 25 -7.76 7.74 -3.60
N MET A 26 -7.98 6.50 -4.04
CA MET A 26 -7.00 5.67 -4.73
C MET A 26 -6.50 6.29 -6.04
N GLN A 27 -7.38 6.89 -6.84
CA GLN A 27 -7.02 7.54 -8.11
C GLN A 27 -6.34 8.90 -7.87
N LYS A 28 -6.80 9.65 -6.87
CA LYS A 28 -6.24 10.98 -6.56
C LYS A 28 -4.81 10.91 -6.00
N HIS A 29 -4.48 9.83 -5.30
CA HIS A 29 -3.20 9.67 -4.62
C HIS A 29 -2.36 8.52 -5.15
N GLU A 30 -2.75 7.98 -6.31
CA GLU A 30 -2.14 6.81 -6.92
C GLU A 30 -0.62 6.89 -7.02
N GLU A 31 -0.10 7.99 -7.57
CA GLU A 31 1.35 8.16 -7.76
C GLU A 31 2.11 8.07 -6.44
N LYS A 32 1.55 8.66 -5.37
CA LYS A 32 2.16 8.65 -4.04
C LYS A 32 2.05 7.29 -3.37
N ILE A 33 0.93 6.58 -3.58
CA ILE A 33 0.76 5.21 -3.11
C ILE A 33 1.77 4.29 -3.80
N ARG A 34 1.94 4.42 -5.12
CA ARG A 34 2.95 3.67 -5.88
C ARG A 34 4.35 4.00 -5.44
N HIS A 35 4.66 5.29 -5.21
CA HIS A 35 5.95 5.70 -4.69
C HIS A 35 6.26 5.03 -3.36
N PHE A 36 5.31 5.05 -2.41
CA PHE A 36 5.45 4.32 -1.15
C PHE A 36 5.70 2.83 -1.35
N GLY A 37 4.95 2.17 -2.25
CA GLY A 37 5.11 0.75 -2.55
C GLY A 37 6.49 0.38 -3.13
N MET A 38 7.22 1.33 -3.71
CA MET A 38 8.57 1.10 -4.24
C MET A 38 9.68 1.35 -3.22
N LEU A 39 9.38 1.96 -2.06
CA LEU A 39 10.37 2.18 -1.02
C LEU A 39 10.78 0.84 -0.39
N SER A 40 12.08 0.61 -0.26
CA SER A 40 12.62 -0.56 0.46
C SER A 40 13.05 -0.23 1.88
N ARG A 41 13.53 1.01 2.10
CA ARG A 41 14.17 1.42 3.34
C ARG A 41 13.13 1.93 4.32
N TRP A 42 13.08 1.27 5.47
CA TRP A 42 12.20 1.60 6.59
C TRP A 42 12.21 3.08 7.00
N PHE A 43 13.39 3.69 7.09
CA PHE A 43 13.52 5.12 7.41
C PHE A 43 12.92 6.03 6.34
N ASP A 44 13.05 5.66 5.07
CA ASP A 44 12.51 6.44 3.95
C ASP A 44 10.99 6.29 3.91
N SER A 45 10.46 5.07 4.14
CA SER A 45 9.02 4.83 4.33
C SER A 45 8.44 5.63 5.51
N GLN A 46 9.15 5.69 6.65
CA GLN A 46 8.75 6.49 7.80
C GLN A 46 8.63 7.97 7.46
N ARG A 47 9.68 8.51 6.84
CA ARG A 47 9.75 9.93 6.48
C ARG A 47 8.67 10.28 5.48
N PHE A 48 8.50 9.44 4.45
CA PHE A 48 7.47 9.63 3.43
C PHE A 48 6.05 9.65 4.02
N LEU A 49 5.73 8.72 4.93
CA LEU A 49 4.43 8.71 5.61
C LEU A 49 4.27 9.87 6.60
N SER A 50 5.36 10.41 7.14
CA SER A 50 5.33 11.62 7.97
C SER A 50 4.97 12.85 7.15
N ASP A 51 5.50 12.94 5.92
CA ASP A 51 5.24 14.04 4.98
C ASP A 51 3.85 13.89 4.32
N HIS A 52 3.32 12.66 4.26
CA HIS A 52 2.02 12.33 3.66
C HIS A 52 1.14 11.47 4.59
N PRO A 53 0.73 12.00 5.77
CA PRO A 53 0.02 11.21 6.78
C PRO A 53 -1.36 10.71 6.33
N TYR A 54 -1.98 11.38 5.34
CA TYR A 54 -3.26 10.96 4.77
C TYR A 54 -3.16 9.61 4.03
N LEU A 55 -1.96 9.17 3.63
CA LEU A 55 -1.74 7.85 3.02
C LEU A 55 -1.82 6.70 4.03
N VAL A 56 -1.76 6.99 5.33
CA VAL A 56 -1.86 5.96 6.38
C VAL A 56 -3.33 5.62 6.61
N CYS A 57 -3.88 4.79 5.72
CA CYS A 57 -5.27 4.33 5.75
C CYS A 57 -5.45 2.96 5.07
N GLU A 58 -6.60 2.34 5.29
CA GLU A 58 -6.91 1.02 4.73
C GLU A 58 -6.97 1.02 3.20
N GLU A 59 -7.41 2.13 2.59
CA GLU A 59 -7.51 2.27 1.14
C GLU A 59 -6.14 2.15 0.48
N THR A 60 -5.11 2.72 1.07
CA THR A 60 -3.72 2.59 0.59
C THR A 60 -3.27 1.13 0.66
N ALA A 61 -3.53 0.44 1.77
CA ALA A 61 -3.15 -0.96 1.90
C ALA A 61 -3.89 -1.87 0.89
N LYS A 62 -5.19 -1.62 0.68
CA LYS A 62 -6.01 -2.31 -0.34
C LYS A 62 -5.47 -2.05 -1.75
N TYR A 63 -5.07 -0.82 -2.06
CA TYR A 63 -4.44 -0.48 -3.34
C TYR A 63 -3.16 -1.29 -3.56
N LEU A 64 -2.25 -1.31 -2.58
CA LEU A 64 -0.97 -2.01 -2.72
C LEU A 64 -1.16 -3.52 -2.95
N LEU A 65 -2.11 -4.15 -2.24
CA LEU A 65 -2.46 -5.55 -2.47
C LEU A 65 -3.02 -5.80 -3.88
N LEU A 66 -3.92 -4.92 -4.36
CA LEU A 66 -4.43 -4.99 -5.73
C LEU A 66 -3.29 -4.84 -6.75
N TRP A 67 -2.35 -3.94 -6.48
CA TRP A 67 -1.19 -3.74 -7.33
C TRP A 67 -0.29 -4.99 -7.36
N CYS A 68 -0.10 -5.68 -6.23
CA CYS A 68 0.60 -6.97 -6.22
C CYS A 68 -0.03 -8.00 -7.16
N PHE A 69 -1.36 -8.14 -7.16
CA PHE A 69 -2.05 -9.07 -8.07
C PHE A 69 -1.84 -8.70 -9.54
N HIS A 70 -1.84 -7.41 -9.88
CA HIS A 70 -1.54 -6.97 -11.24
C HIS A 70 -0.09 -7.26 -11.64
N LEU A 71 0.87 -7.00 -10.74
CA LEU A 71 2.29 -7.29 -10.99
C LEU A 71 2.56 -8.78 -11.15
N GLU A 72 1.88 -9.63 -10.40
CA GLU A 72 1.96 -11.08 -10.52
C GLU A 72 1.42 -11.56 -11.88
N ALA A 73 0.27 -11.04 -12.31
CA ALA A 73 -0.28 -11.33 -13.64
C ALA A 73 0.66 -10.88 -14.78
N GLU A 74 1.44 -9.82 -14.58
CA GLU A 74 2.47 -9.33 -15.49
C GLU A 74 3.84 -10.04 -15.34
N GLN A 75 3.95 -11.05 -14.46
CA GLN A 75 5.19 -11.77 -14.14
C GLN A 75 6.33 -10.86 -13.62
N LYS A 76 5.98 -9.75 -12.95
CA LYS A 76 6.94 -8.81 -12.34
C LYS A 76 7.20 -9.16 -10.87
N GLY A 77 7.65 -10.39 -10.62
CA GLY A 77 7.78 -10.96 -9.27
C GLY A 77 8.62 -10.12 -8.30
N ALA A 78 9.78 -9.61 -8.73
CA ALA A 78 10.65 -8.81 -7.87
C ALA A 78 10.01 -7.49 -7.40
N LEU A 79 9.25 -6.83 -8.28
CA LEU A 79 8.52 -5.61 -7.90
C LEU A 79 7.29 -5.95 -7.06
N MET A 80 6.60 -7.04 -7.37
CA MET A 80 5.47 -7.54 -6.58
C MET A 80 5.88 -7.82 -5.13
N GLU A 81 7.01 -8.49 -4.92
CA GLU A 81 7.53 -8.79 -3.58
C GLU A 81 7.80 -7.51 -2.77
N GLN A 82 8.42 -6.51 -3.40
CA GLN A 82 8.66 -5.20 -2.79
C GLN A 82 7.34 -4.52 -2.38
N VAL A 83 6.37 -4.46 -3.30
CA VAL A 83 5.08 -3.82 -3.06
C VAL A 83 4.30 -4.58 -1.98
N ALA A 84 4.39 -5.91 -1.95
CA ALA A 84 3.77 -6.75 -0.93
C ALA A 84 4.37 -6.47 0.45
N HIS A 85 5.69 -6.30 0.54
CA HIS A 85 6.34 -5.91 1.79
C HIS A 85 5.78 -4.58 2.31
N GLN A 86 5.64 -3.56 1.45
CA GLN A 86 5.06 -2.27 1.86
C GLN A 86 3.57 -2.36 2.21
N ALA A 87 2.81 -3.23 1.54
CA ALA A 87 1.42 -3.51 1.89
C ALA A 87 1.31 -4.07 3.31
N VAL A 88 2.18 -5.02 3.67
CA VAL A 88 2.24 -5.61 5.02
C VAL A 88 2.64 -4.55 6.05
N VAL A 89 3.62 -3.68 5.73
CA VAL A 89 4.01 -2.56 6.61
C VAL A 89 2.81 -1.65 6.88
N MET A 90 2.06 -1.26 5.85
CA MET A 90 0.87 -0.41 6.01
C MET A 90 -0.22 -1.08 6.86
N GLN A 91 -0.51 -2.36 6.59
CA GLN A 91 -1.46 -3.14 7.39
C GLN A 91 -1.03 -3.22 8.86
N PHE A 92 0.25 -3.46 9.11
CA PHE A 92 0.78 -3.53 10.47
C PHE A 92 0.67 -2.18 11.21
N ILE A 93 0.87 -1.05 10.53
CA ILE A 93 0.66 0.30 11.12
C ILE A 93 -0.82 0.48 11.52
N ILE A 94 -1.75 0.13 10.63
CA ILE A 94 -3.20 0.25 10.88
C ILE A 94 -3.64 -0.65 12.03
N GLU A 95 -3.18 -1.91 12.05
CA GLU A 95 -3.50 -2.87 13.11
C GLU A 95 -2.94 -2.46 14.47
N MET A 96 -1.72 -1.89 14.49
CA MET A 96 -1.16 -1.31 15.70
C MET A 96 -1.97 -0.10 16.22
N ALA A 97 -2.51 0.72 15.33
CA ALA A 97 -3.35 1.84 15.72
C ALA A 97 -4.70 1.38 16.31
N LYS A 98 -5.34 0.40 15.66
CA LYS A 98 -6.59 -0.23 16.13
C LYS A 98 -6.41 -0.86 17.52
N SER A 99 -5.35 -1.64 17.72
CA SER A 99 -5.06 -2.26 19.02
C SER A 99 -4.74 -1.26 20.15
N CYS A 100 -4.29 -0.04 19.82
CA CYS A 100 -4.08 1.03 20.79
C CYS A 100 -5.31 1.94 20.96
N ASN A 101 -6.38 1.75 20.18
CA ASN A 101 -7.55 2.62 20.13
C ASN A 101 -7.22 4.10 19.81
N VAL A 102 -6.16 4.33 19.02
CA VAL A 102 -5.68 5.66 18.61
C VAL A 102 -5.73 5.75 17.10
N ASP A 103 -5.98 6.94 16.55
CA ASP A 103 -5.90 7.16 15.12
C ASP A 103 -4.49 6.84 14.57
N PRO A 104 -4.37 6.05 13.48
CA PRO A 104 -3.07 5.64 12.93
C PRO A 104 -2.17 6.82 12.54
N ARG A 105 -2.76 7.95 12.15
CA ARG A 105 -2.04 9.17 11.75
C ARG A 105 -1.38 9.86 12.94
N GLY A 106 -1.94 9.69 14.14
CA GLY A 106 -1.39 10.19 15.40
C GLY A 106 -0.34 9.28 16.04
N CYS A 107 -0.36 7.98 15.73
CA CYS A 107 0.41 6.96 16.47
C CYS A 107 1.52 6.28 15.66
N PHE A 108 1.64 6.52 14.35
CA PHE A 108 2.65 5.84 13.53
C PHE A 108 4.09 6.07 14.03
N ARG A 109 4.41 7.22 14.65
CA ARG A 109 5.75 7.46 15.24
C ARG A 109 6.07 6.53 16.41
N LEU A 110 5.08 6.16 17.24
CA LEU A 110 5.24 5.17 18.30
C LEU A 110 5.48 3.76 17.75
N PHE A 111 4.94 3.46 16.57
CA PHE A 111 5.22 2.22 15.85
C PHE A 111 6.70 2.09 15.46
N PHE A 112 7.30 3.16 14.94
CA PHE A 112 8.72 3.18 14.59
C PHE A 112 9.62 3.00 15.83
N GLN A 113 9.21 3.51 16.99
CA GLN A 113 9.92 3.29 18.25
C GLN A 113 9.75 1.85 18.80
N ARG A 114 8.54 1.28 18.76
CA ARG A 114 8.27 -0.09 19.25
C ARG A 114 8.85 -1.17 18.35
N ALA A 115 8.89 -0.98 17.03
CA ALA A 115 9.56 -1.89 16.11
C ALA A 115 11.07 -2.01 16.40
N LYS A 116 11.71 -0.91 16.82
CA LYS A 116 13.11 -0.87 17.26
C LYS A 116 13.34 -1.64 18.58
N VAL A 117 12.37 -1.62 19.49
CA VAL A 117 12.45 -2.32 20.78
C VAL A 117 12.17 -3.82 20.65
N ARG A 118 11.29 -4.24 19.74
CA ARG A 118 11.04 -5.68 19.49
C ARG A 118 12.08 -6.34 18.57
N ARG A 119 12.84 -5.57 17.78
CA ARG A 119 13.86 -6.09 16.84
C ARG A 119 15.29 -5.72 17.26
N GLY A 120 15.70 -6.20 18.43
CA GLY A 120 17.12 -6.54 18.63
C GLY A 120 17.58 -7.76 17.81
N ALA A 121 16.76 -8.29 16.88
CA ALA A 121 16.97 -9.60 16.25
C ALA A 121 16.77 -9.64 14.71
N PHE A 122 16.53 -8.53 14.01
CA PHE A 122 16.32 -8.57 12.54
C PHE A 122 16.95 -7.40 11.77
N CYS A 123 17.89 -6.68 12.39
CA CYS A 123 18.82 -5.80 11.69
C CYS A 123 20.23 -6.35 11.86
N SER A 124 20.49 -7.44 11.13
CA SER A 124 21.80 -7.76 10.57
C SER A 124 21.56 -8.10 9.10
#